data_AF-A0A932N724-F1
#
_entry.id   AF-A0A932N724-F1
#
_cell.length_a   1.000
_cell.length_b   1.000
_cell.length_c   1.000
_cell.angle_alpha   90.00
_cell.angle_beta   90.00
_cell.angle_gamma   90.00
#
_symmetry.space_group_name_H-M   'P 1'
#
loop_
_entity.id
_entity.type
_entity.pdbx_description
1 polymer ?
#
loop_
_entity_poly.entity_id
_entity_poly.type
_entity_poly.pdbx_seq_one_letter_code
_entity_poly.pdbx_strand_id
1 'polypeptide(L)'
;MSLLNKPVIELAVALWLAVCGWLDARTGRVPNWLTNPLMVVAVVAATTSVPAFGFLLVVAAFSIGLWKSGQGVGGADAKVLIALAGLWPDGCIAATLSLALFGLARAVWSKWRPMPPTFPAVAVMACGVCFSGSILYIAKLLM
;
A
#
# COMPACT_ATOMS: atom_id res chain seq x y z
N MET A 1 16.80 15.11 4.57
CA MET A 1 15.40 15.52 4.81
C MET A 1 15.24 15.59 6.32
N SER A 2 14.94 16.77 6.89
CA SER A 2 14.88 16.95 8.35
C SER A 2 13.84 16.02 8.97
N LEU A 3 14.15 15.46 10.16
CA LEU A 3 13.30 14.54 10.92
C LEU A 3 11.87 15.07 11.16
N LEU A 4 11.66 16.38 11.09
CA LEU A 4 10.34 17.03 11.21
C LEU A 4 9.40 16.77 10.02
N ASN A 5 9.90 16.53 8.81
CA ASN A 5 9.04 16.36 7.62
C ASN A 5 8.49 14.95 7.48
N LYS A 6 9.19 13.95 8.05
CA LYS A 6 8.82 12.53 7.94
C LYS A 6 7.42 12.22 8.50
N PRO A 7 7.04 12.60 9.75
CA PRO A 7 5.72 12.29 10.27
C PRO A 7 4.58 13.00 9.53
N VAL A 8 4.84 14.19 8.97
CA VAL A 8 3.85 14.93 8.18
C VAL A 8 3.55 14.20 6.86
N ILE A 9 4.59 13.69 6.19
CA ILE A 9 4.45 12.90 4.97
C ILE A 9 3.72 11.59 5.28
N GLU A 10 4.09 10.88 6.33
CA GLU A 10 3.43 9.64 6.75
C GLU A 10 1.95 9.86 7.06
N LEU A 11 1.59 10.94 7.77
CA LEU A 11 0.20 11.30 8.03
C LEU A 11 -0.56 11.64 6.75
N ALA A 12 0.03 12.42 5.85
CA ALA A 12 -0.60 12.77 4.57
C ALA A 12 -0.83 11.52 3.70
N VAL A 13 0.15 10.62 3.65
CA VAL A 13 0.04 9.33 2.96
C VAL A 13 -1.01 8.43 3.62
N ALA A 14 -1.09 8.40 4.95
CA ALA A 14 -2.11 7.64 5.67
C ALA A 14 -3.53 8.14 5.36
N LEU A 15 -3.74 9.47 5.39
CA LEU A 15 -5.03 10.08 5.04
C LEU A 15 -5.40 9.79 3.58
N TRP A 16 -4.45 9.95 2.66
CA TRP A 16 -4.65 9.59 1.26
C TRP A 16 -5.00 8.10 1.09
N LEU A 17 -4.29 7.21 1.77
CA LEU A 17 -4.53 5.77 1.72
C LEU A 17 -5.89 5.40 2.32
N ALA A 18 -6.33 6.09 3.38
CA ALA A 18 -7.66 5.92 3.96
C ALA A 18 -8.76 6.33 2.97
N VAL A 19 -8.59 7.43 2.23
CA VAL A 19 -9.53 7.84 1.16
C VAL A 19 -9.56 6.80 0.04
N CYS A 20 -8.39 6.34 -0.42
CA CYS A 20 -8.30 5.30 -1.44
C CYS A 20 -8.97 3.99 -0.98
N GLY A 21 -8.71 3.57 0.25
CA GLY A 21 -9.30 2.36 0.84
C GLY A 21 -10.82 2.47 1.03
N TRP A 22 -11.33 3.64 1.41
CA TRP A 22 -12.77 3.89 1.51
C TRP A 22 -13.46 3.82 0.15
N LEU A 23 -12.87 4.43 -0.89
CA LEU A 23 -13.38 4.35 -2.26
C LEU A 23 -13.36 2.93 -2.81
N ASP A 24 -12.27 2.19 -2.55
CA ASP A 24 -12.13 0.79 -2.94
C ASP A 24 -13.16 -0.10 -2.24
N ALA A 25 -13.38 0.07 -0.93
CA ALA A 25 -14.40 -0.66 -0.19
C ALA A 25 -15.83 -0.37 -0.69
N ARG A 26 -16.11 0.86 -1.15
CA ARG A 26 -17.43 1.28 -1.62
C ARG A 26 -17.70 0.89 -3.07
N THR A 27 -16.69 1.00 -3.94
CA THR A 27 -16.88 0.93 -5.40
C THR A 27 -16.05 -0.17 -6.07
N GLY A 28 -15.14 -0.82 -5.34
CA GLY A 28 -14.17 -1.78 -5.87
C GLY A 28 -13.16 -1.16 -6.84
N ARG A 29 -13.06 0.18 -6.84
CA ARG A 29 -12.23 0.94 -7.79
C ARG A 29 -11.65 2.16 -7.09
N VAL A 30 -10.42 2.50 -7.48
CA VAL A 30 -9.77 3.76 -7.07
C VAL A 30 -9.48 4.58 -8.33
N PRO A 31 -9.88 5.86 -8.38
CA PRO A 31 -9.70 6.67 -9.58
C PRO A 31 -8.22 6.95 -9.86
N ASN A 32 -7.82 6.88 -11.13
CA ASN A 32 -6.43 7.08 -11.56
C ASN A 32 -5.89 8.49 -11.25
N TRP A 33 -6.75 9.51 -11.20
CA TRP A 33 -6.33 10.87 -10.84
C TRP A 33 -5.85 10.97 -9.40
N LEU A 34 -6.26 10.03 -8.52
CA LEU A 34 -5.85 9.99 -7.12
C LEU A 34 -4.53 9.20 -6.94
N THR A 35 -4.31 8.18 -7.77
CA THR A 35 -3.14 7.28 -7.66
C THR A 35 -1.94 7.72 -8.51
N ASN A 36 -2.17 8.23 -9.72
CA ASN A 36 -1.09 8.63 -10.62
C ASN A 36 -0.21 9.75 -10.07
N PRO A 37 -0.74 10.87 -9.53
CA PRO A 37 0.10 11.96 -9.05
C PRO A 37 1.02 11.51 -7.91
N LEU A 38 0.47 10.73 -6.97
CA LEU A 38 1.25 10.27 -5.82
C LEU A 38 2.31 9.24 -6.21
N MET A 39 2.02 8.37 -7.17
CA MET A 39 3.01 7.45 -7.75
C MET A 39 4.17 8.24 -8.39
N VAL A 40 3.89 9.29 -9.17
CA VAL A 40 4.93 10.13 -9.79
C VAL A 40 5.79 10.80 -8.74
N VAL A 41 5.17 11.38 -7.69
CA VAL A 41 5.88 12.00 -6.58
C VAL A 41 6.77 10.98 -5.87
N ALA A 42 6.30 9.76 -5.64
CA ALA A 42 7.07 8.70 -5.01
C ALA A 42 8.30 8.26 -5.82
N VAL A 43 8.15 8.15 -7.15
CA VAL A 43 9.26 7.84 -8.06
C VAL A 43 10.32 8.94 -7.98
N VAL A 44 9.91 10.20 -8.09
CA VAL A 44 10.84 11.34 -8.00
C VAL A 44 11.51 11.37 -6.63
N ALA A 45 10.77 11.18 -5.55
CA ALA A 45 11.32 11.15 -4.19
C ALA A 45 12.36 10.03 -4.02
N ALA A 46 12.11 8.83 -4.58
CA ALA A 46 13.02 7.70 -4.46
C ALA A 46 14.35 7.90 -5.20
N THR A 47 14.39 8.71 -6.27
CA THR A 47 15.66 9.02 -6.98
C THR A 47 16.68 9.76 -6.12
N THR A 48 16.27 10.32 -4.98
CA THR A 48 17.17 11.02 -4.06
C THR A 48 18.09 10.09 -3.28
N SER A 49 17.84 8.77 -3.26
CA SER A 49 18.75 7.81 -2.64
C SER A 49 18.77 6.46 -3.36
N VAL A 50 19.98 5.97 -3.67
CA VAL A 50 20.21 4.67 -4.35
C VAL A 50 19.47 3.50 -3.68
N PRO A 51 19.51 3.30 -2.34
CA PRO A 51 18.80 2.19 -1.71
C PRO A 51 17.27 2.31 -1.83
N ALA A 52 16.70 3.52 -1.72
CA ALA A 52 15.24 3.70 -1.86
C ALA A 52 14.79 3.48 -3.31
N PHE A 53 15.60 3.92 -4.28
CA PHE A 53 15.32 3.68 -5.69
C PHE A 53 15.36 2.18 -6.03
N GLY A 54 16.35 1.45 -5.51
CA GLY A 54 16.43 -0.01 -5.66
C GLY A 54 15.20 -0.73 -5.08
N PHE A 55 14.79 -0.36 -3.88
CA PHE A 55 13.57 -0.91 -3.25
C PHE A 55 12.31 -0.62 -4.08
N LEU A 56 12.16 0.63 -4.56
CA LEU A 56 11.04 1.01 -5.41
C LEU A 56 11.00 0.18 -6.70
N LEU A 57 12.14 -0.05 -7.36
CA LEU A 57 12.21 -0.87 -8.58
C LEU A 57 11.76 -2.31 -8.33
N VAL A 58 12.18 -2.90 -7.20
CA VAL A 58 11.75 -4.25 -6.81
C VAL A 58 10.24 -4.30 -6.58
N VAL A 59 9.69 -3.34 -5.82
CA VAL A 59 8.24 -3.27 -5.56
C VAL A 59 7.46 -3.01 -6.87
N ALA A 60 7.97 -2.17 -7.76
CA ALA A 60 7.35 -1.89 -9.04
C ALA A 60 7.35 -3.12 -9.95
N ALA A 61 8.48 -3.82 -10.07
CA ALA A 61 8.59 -5.05 -10.85
C ALA A 61 7.65 -6.14 -10.30
N PHE A 62 7.62 -6.33 -8.98
CA PHE A 62 6.72 -7.28 -8.32
C PHE A 62 5.25 -6.95 -8.59
N SER A 63 4.86 -5.68 -8.39
CA SER A 63 3.48 -5.23 -8.58
C SER A 63 3.01 -5.33 -10.02
N ILE A 64 3.88 -4.98 -10.99
CA ILE A 64 3.59 -5.14 -12.42
C ILE A 64 3.49 -6.62 -12.80
N GLY A 65 4.35 -7.48 -12.23
CA GLY A 65 4.30 -8.92 -12.42
C GLY A 65 2.96 -9.52 -11.97
N LEU A 66 2.49 -9.14 -10.78
CA LEU A 66 1.20 -9.57 -10.24
C LEU A 66 0.00 -9.03 -11.04
N TRP A 67 0.09 -7.80 -11.55
CA TRP A 67 -0.95 -7.25 -12.42
C TRP A 67 -1.03 -8.02 -13.75
N LYS A 68 0.12 -8.31 -14.38
CA LYS A 68 0.16 -9.03 -15.66
C LYS A 68 -0.21 -10.50 -15.56
N SER A 69 0.03 -11.15 -14.41
CA SER A 69 -0.32 -12.56 -14.21
C SER A 69 -1.82 -12.79 -14.06
N GLY A 70 -2.64 -11.73 -13.97
CA GLY A 70 -4.08 -11.82 -13.74
C GLY A 70 -4.43 -12.32 -12.34
N GLN A 71 -3.47 -12.46 -11.42
CA GLN A 71 -3.65 -13.01 -10.07
C GLN A 71 -4.28 -12.01 -9.08
N GLY A 72 -5.13 -11.10 -9.57
CA GLY A 72 -6.03 -10.32 -8.71
C GLY A 72 -5.48 -9.02 -8.13
N VAL A 73 -4.29 -8.55 -8.55
CA VAL A 73 -3.81 -7.21 -8.22
C VAL A 73 -4.22 -6.26 -9.34
N GLY A 74 -5.11 -5.31 -9.01
CA GLY A 74 -5.55 -4.29 -9.95
C GLY A 74 -4.45 -3.27 -10.25
N GLY A 75 -4.56 -2.58 -11.39
CA GLY A 75 -3.62 -1.51 -11.73
C GLY A 75 -3.60 -0.36 -10.71
N ALA A 76 -4.66 -0.20 -9.90
CA ALA A 76 -4.68 0.75 -8.79
C ALA A 76 -3.78 0.29 -7.63
N ASP A 77 -3.82 -0.99 -7.27
CA ASP A 77 -3.08 -1.58 -6.16
C ASP A 77 -1.57 -1.48 -6.38
N ALA A 78 -1.13 -1.75 -7.62
CA ALA A 78 0.27 -1.60 -8.01
C ALA A 78 0.77 -0.16 -7.82
N LYS A 79 -0.06 0.84 -8.19
CA LYS A 79 0.30 2.26 -8.01
C LYS A 79 0.37 2.65 -6.54
N VAL A 80 -0.52 2.10 -5.72
CA VAL A 80 -0.53 2.34 -4.26
C VAL A 80 0.75 1.77 -3.62
N LEU A 81 1.15 0.55 -3.97
CA LEU A 81 2.38 -0.06 -3.47
C LEU A 81 3.62 0.71 -3.91
N ILE A 82 3.69 1.16 -5.17
CA ILE A 82 4.79 1.99 -5.67
C ILE A 82 4.83 3.34 -4.92
N ALA A 83 3.67 3.96 -4.67
CA ALA A 83 3.59 5.21 -3.92
C ALA A 83 4.10 5.04 -2.48
N LEU A 84 3.67 3.96 -1.80
CA LEU A 84 4.15 3.62 -0.46
C LEU A 84 5.64 3.31 -0.45
N ALA A 85 6.17 2.56 -1.42
CA ALA A 85 7.58 2.21 -1.48
C ALA A 85 8.50 3.44 -1.56
N GLY A 86 8.08 4.50 -2.26
CA GLY A 86 8.87 5.73 -2.39
C GLY A 86 8.67 6.73 -1.26
N LEU A 87 7.49 6.77 -0.62
CA LEU A 87 7.15 7.80 0.38
C LEU A 87 7.15 7.29 1.82
N TRP A 88 6.81 6.02 2.03
CA TRP A 88 6.76 5.38 3.34
C TRP A 88 7.05 3.87 3.24
N PRO A 89 8.34 3.48 3.09
CA PRO A 89 8.74 2.09 2.86
C PRO A 89 8.22 1.12 3.93
N ASP A 90 8.22 1.53 5.20
CA ASP A 90 7.68 0.72 6.31
C ASP A 90 6.18 0.47 6.13
N GLY A 91 5.42 1.49 5.71
CA GLY A 91 4.02 1.36 5.32
C GLY A 91 3.82 0.43 4.11
N CYS A 92 4.73 0.44 3.14
CA CYS A 92 4.69 -0.51 2.02
C CYS A 92 4.80 -1.97 2.48
N ILE A 93 5.69 -2.25 3.44
CA ILE A 93 5.85 -3.59 4.01
C ILE A 93 4.58 -3.99 4.75
N ALA A 94 4.04 -3.11 5.61
CA ALA A 94 2.79 -3.36 6.32
C ALA A 94 1.61 -3.64 5.36
N ALA A 95 1.45 -2.82 4.33
CA ALA A 95 0.43 -2.99 3.29
C ALA A 95 0.57 -4.34 2.57
N THR A 96 1.79 -4.70 2.17
CA THR A 96 2.07 -5.96 1.46
C THR A 96 1.79 -7.18 2.34
N LEU A 97 2.20 -7.13 3.62
CA LEU A 97 1.91 -8.20 4.57
C LEU A 97 0.41 -8.36 4.83
N SER A 98 -0.32 -7.25 4.99
CA SER A 98 -1.77 -7.31 5.17
C SER A 98 -2.49 -7.85 3.94
N LEU A 99 -2.06 -7.49 2.74
CA LEU A 99 -2.56 -8.09 1.50
C LEU A 99 -2.29 -9.59 1.44
N ALA A 100 -1.07 -10.02 1.76
CA ALA A 100 -0.69 -11.43 1.75
C ALA A 100 -1.51 -12.25 2.76
N LEU A 101 -1.66 -11.74 3.99
CA LEU A 101 -2.45 -12.40 5.05
C LEU A 101 -3.93 -12.50 4.67
N PHE A 102 -4.51 -11.41 4.16
CA PHE A 102 -5.91 -11.39 3.76
C PHE A 102 -6.15 -12.28 2.53
N GLY A 103 -5.25 -12.25 1.55
CA GLY A 103 -5.27 -13.14 0.39
C GLY A 103 -5.19 -14.61 0.77
N LEU A 104 -4.29 -14.96 1.70
CA LEU A 104 -4.17 -16.32 2.23
C LEU A 104 -5.44 -16.75 2.98
N ALA A 105 -5.94 -15.91 3.90
CA ALA A 105 -7.17 -16.19 4.65
C ALA A 105 -8.35 -16.41 3.70
N ARG A 106 -8.46 -15.58 2.65
CA ARG A 106 -9.48 -15.72 1.61
C ARG A 106 -9.33 -17.01 0.81
N ALA A 107 -8.11 -17.40 0.43
CA ALA A 107 -7.85 -18.64 -0.29
C ALA A 107 -8.16 -19.90 0.54
N VAL A 108 -7.94 -19.83 1.85
CA VAL A 108 -8.33 -20.90 2.79
C VAL A 108 -9.84 -20.95 2.92
N TRP A 109 -10.51 -19.80 3.11
CA TRP A 109 -11.96 -19.76 3.26
C TRP A 109 -12.73 -20.07 1.99
N SER A 110 -12.20 -19.77 0.81
CA SER A 110 -12.86 -20.06 -0.46
C SER A 110 -13.06 -21.56 -0.70
N LYS A 111 -12.31 -22.42 0.01
CA LYS A 111 -12.54 -23.87 0.01
C LYS A 111 -13.85 -24.27 0.70
N TRP A 112 -14.35 -23.44 1.61
CA TRP A 112 -15.49 -23.74 2.47
C TRP A 112 -16.73 -22.91 2.12
N ARG A 113 -16.55 -21.73 1.51
CA ARG A 113 -17.65 -20.84 1.11
C ARG A 113 -17.35 -20.11 -0.20
N PRO A 114 -18.31 -19.97 -1.12
CA PRO A 114 -18.16 -19.10 -2.27
C PRO A 114 -17.98 -17.65 -1.78
N MET A 115 -16.95 -16.98 -2.28
CA MET A 115 -16.58 -15.62 -1.88
C MET A 115 -17.06 -14.60 -2.92
N PRO A 116 -17.41 -13.37 -2.49
CA PRO A 116 -17.78 -12.31 -3.42
C PRO A 116 -16.60 -11.99 -4.35
N PRO A 117 -16.84 -11.68 -5.63
CA PRO A 117 -15.78 -11.52 -6.62
C PRO A 117 -14.86 -10.31 -6.35
N THR A 118 -15.32 -9.35 -5.55
CA THR A 118 -14.55 -8.15 -5.22
C THR A 118 -13.55 -8.41 -4.10
N PHE A 119 -12.32 -7.96 -4.32
CA PHE A 119 -11.22 -8.00 -3.36
C PHE A 119 -10.79 -6.56 -3.08
N PRO A 120 -11.23 -5.94 -1.98
CA PRO A 120 -10.91 -4.55 -1.67
C PRO A 120 -9.47 -4.43 -1.15
N ALA A 121 -8.52 -4.64 -2.05
CA ALA A 121 -7.09 -4.68 -1.78
C ALA A 121 -6.60 -3.41 -1.07
N VAL A 122 -7.04 -2.24 -1.53
CA VAL A 122 -6.58 -0.95 -1.01
C VAL A 122 -7.13 -0.69 0.38
N ALA A 123 -8.34 -1.15 0.67
CA ALA A 123 -8.89 -1.10 2.03
C ALA A 123 -8.06 -1.96 3.00
N VAL A 124 -7.66 -3.16 2.57
CA VAL A 124 -6.82 -4.06 3.37
C VAL A 124 -5.43 -3.45 3.62
N MET A 125 -4.83 -2.86 2.57
CA MET A 125 -3.57 -2.12 2.71
C MET A 125 -3.69 -0.98 3.72
N ALA A 126 -4.76 -0.18 3.63
CA ALA A 126 -5.01 0.93 4.55
C ALA A 126 -5.09 0.46 6.01
N CYS A 127 -5.85 -0.61 6.28
CA CYS A 127 -5.95 -1.19 7.62
C CYS A 127 -4.57 -1.65 8.14
N GLY A 128 -3.79 -2.32 7.30
CA GLY A 128 -2.43 -2.77 7.64
C GLY A 128 -1.49 -1.65 8.04
N VAL A 129 -1.47 -0.60 7.23
CA VAL A 129 -0.63 0.59 7.45
C VAL A 129 -1.04 1.33 8.72
N CYS A 130 -2.34 1.54 8.93
CA CYS A 130 -2.85 2.20 10.14
C CYS A 130 -2.55 1.40 11.41
N PHE A 131 -2.65 0.07 11.35
CA PHE A 131 -2.32 -0.81 12.47
C PHE A 131 -0.82 -0.78 12.79
N SER A 132 0.04 -0.86 11.76
CA SER A 132 1.49 -0.78 11.91
C SER A 132 1.94 0.57 12.48
N GLY A 133 1.38 1.69 11.97
CA GLY A 133 1.67 3.03 12.48
C GLY A 133 1.30 3.19 13.96
N SER A 134 0.18 2.60 14.38
CA SER A 134 -0.26 2.61 15.78
C SER A 134 0.70 1.84 16.69
N ILE A 135 1.19 0.67 16.25
CA ILE A 135 2.16 -0.14 16.99
C ILE A 135 3.50 0.59 17.13
N LEU A 136 4.01 1.18 16.05
CA LEU A 136 5.28 1.91 16.07
C LEU A 136 5.22 3.15 16.96
N TYR A 137 4.06 3.82 17.02
CA TYR A 137 3.84 4.95 17.91
C TYR A 137 3.84 4.52 19.39
N ILE A 138 3.15 3.43 19.73
CA ILE A 138 3.12 2.88 21.09
C ILE A 138 4.51 2.40 21.52
N ALA A 139 5.24 1.72 20.63
CA ALA A 139 6.59 1.23 20.93
C ALA A 139 7.57 2.38 21.25
N LYS A 140 7.45 3.53 20.56
CA LYS A 140 8.24 4.73 20.85
C LYS A 140 7.85 5.45 22.14
N LEU A 141 6.61 5.27 22.62
CA LEU A 141 6.15 5.83 23.89
C LEU A 141 6.64 5.03 25.11
N LEU A 142 7.06 3.78 24.90
CA LEU A 142 7.48 2.84 25.95
C LEU A 142 9.01 2.70 26.08
N MET A 143 9.78 3.36 25.21
CA MET A 143 11.25 3.41 25.21
C MET A 143 11.74 4.80 25.60
#